data_AF-L7LTB0-F1
#
_entry.id   AF-L7LTB0-F1
#
_cell.length_a   1.000
_cell.length_b   1.000
_cell.length_c   1.000
_cell.angle_alpha   90.00
_cell.angle_beta   90.00
_cell.angle_gamma   90.00
#
_symmetry.space_group_name_H-M   'P 1'
#
loop_
_entity.id
_entity.type
_entity.pdbx_description
1 polymer ?
#
loop_
_entity_poly.entity_id
_entity_poly.type
_entity_poly.pdbx_seq_one_letter_code
_entity_poly.pdbx_strand_id
1 'polypeptide(L)'
;MLPCALILITICSVRGMQEPIVAYPKLLQQRSLEGRMLVHVHDNLTLRLRRTTVAARRMRVLKYANGRPLTQFYSGEDINKDLYEDERAFATLTVTTNNSGVALRGILGPDHRIEPMPFSEKSVSGAVPHAIYKIEHKKMLDKAVSYKPIDGKASVSERTYRSDAYVPPVVKVEAFFILDEQHHKHFVHKRHALWYMCVMSNSANLRLAATSYPKIQIMVSGVEFNTEDAYADRKQGYLYDRGTINKLQTYAYARKSDYGNPDFVYLLTGEDLYTSYGGYLTAAGLGIAFVASVCESTFVGLGEDEAGLFTGMHTLTHEVCHILGARHDGSDPDASIPGHPGSKNCPWDDGFIMSYVNKGPNHQEFSWCSLRQMEFVVRLRGPDCWKHGDEDNVVEHVYPGMAVSMKNFCMHIYQEDDKNNVEFDNYTVNPDTCKVKCRYKKYESHYYYRSEPMTMTREDEALDHTPCGKNMVCMQSICKEQPRETRFEEDNEVS
;
A
#
# COMPACT_ATOMS: atom_id res chain seq x y z
N MET A 1 17.06 65.99 -0.66
CA MET A 1 17.51 64.63 -0.26
C MET A 1 16.31 63.83 0.18
N LEU A 2 15.81 62.93 -0.66
CA LEU A 2 14.98 61.79 -0.28
C LEU A 2 15.32 60.67 -1.28
N PRO A 3 15.82 59.50 -0.85
CA PRO A 3 16.22 58.46 -1.78
C PRO A 3 15.01 57.62 -2.20
N CYS A 4 14.96 57.32 -3.49
CA CYS A 4 13.99 56.42 -4.13
C CYS A 4 14.35 54.97 -3.77
N ALA A 5 13.49 54.28 -3.03
CA ALA A 5 13.64 52.85 -2.76
C ALA A 5 13.06 52.04 -3.92
N LEU A 6 13.93 51.45 -4.75
CA LEU A 6 13.54 50.41 -5.69
C LEU A 6 13.25 49.13 -4.90
N ILE A 7 11.99 48.71 -4.86
CA ILE A 7 11.59 47.39 -4.41
C ILE A 7 11.84 46.42 -5.57
N LEU A 8 12.94 45.66 -5.49
CA LEU A 8 13.16 44.50 -6.33
C LEU A 8 12.18 43.40 -5.90
N ILE A 9 11.09 43.24 -6.66
CA ILE A 9 10.22 42.08 -6.57
C ILE A 9 11.01 40.92 -7.19
N THR A 10 11.65 40.11 -6.35
CA THR A 10 12.15 38.79 -6.74
C THR A 10 10.95 37.95 -7.13
N ILE A 11 10.71 37.82 -8.44
CA ILE A 11 9.80 36.84 -9.00
C ILE A 11 10.41 35.47 -8.68
N CYS A 12 9.91 34.83 -7.64
CA CYS A 12 10.08 33.39 -7.47
C CYS A 12 9.57 32.74 -8.75
N SER A 13 10.48 32.20 -9.55
CA SER A 13 10.12 31.36 -10.69
C SER A 13 9.45 30.11 -10.12
N VAL A 14 8.12 30.11 -10.08
CA VAL A 14 7.33 28.90 -9.98
C VAL A 14 7.75 28.07 -11.20
N ARG A 15 8.41 26.92 -10.97
CA ARG A 15 8.62 25.94 -12.04
C ARG A 15 7.24 25.68 -12.64
N GLY A 16 7.05 26.06 -13.90
CA GLY A 16 5.75 25.95 -14.56
C GLY A 16 5.27 24.51 -14.51
N MET A 17 4.24 24.22 -13.71
CA MET A 17 3.48 22.99 -13.84
C MET A 17 2.98 22.94 -15.27
N GLN A 18 3.36 21.89 -16.00
CA GLN A 18 2.89 21.67 -17.36
C GLN A 18 1.36 21.60 -17.32
N GLU A 19 0.68 22.38 -18.17
CA GLU A 19 -0.78 22.39 -18.18
C GLU A 19 -1.30 20.96 -18.46
N PRO A 20 -2.29 20.47 -17.68
CA PRO A 20 -2.82 19.13 -17.88
C PRO A 20 -3.50 19.01 -19.23
N ILE A 21 -3.37 17.83 -19.84
CA ILE A 21 -4.15 17.49 -21.04
C ILE A 21 -5.57 17.16 -20.58
N VAL A 22 -6.55 17.91 -21.11
CA VAL A 22 -7.96 17.64 -20.83
C VAL A 22 -8.48 16.55 -21.77
N ALA A 23 -9.05 15.50 -21.21
CA ALA A 23 -9.61 14.36 -21.91
C ALA A 23 -11.08 14.15 -21.52
N TYR A 24 -11.85 13.52 -22.41
CA TYR A 24 -13.25 13.16 -22.18
C TYR A 24 -13.44 11.66 -22.43
N PRO A 25 -13.10 10.82 -21.43
CA PRO A 25 -13.18 9.37 -21.58
C PRO A 25 -14.60 8.90 -21.93
N LYS A 26 -14.69 7.98 -22.90
CA LYS A 26 -15.94 7.39 -23.37
C LYS A 26 -15.85 5.88 -23.35
N LEU A 27 -16.87 5.25 -22.78
CA LEU A 27 -17.04 3.80 -22.85
C LEU A 27 -17.46 3.41 -24.27
N LEU A 28 -16.59 2.69 -24.97
CA LEU A 28 -16.91 2.14 -26.29
C LEU A 28 -17.60 0.78 -26.18
N GLN A 29 -17.20 -0.02 -25.19
CA GLN A 29 -17.74 -1.36 -24.97
C GLN A 29 -17.68 -1.72 -23.49
N GLN A 30 -18.82 -2.09 -22.91
CA GLN A 30 -18.92 -2.53 -21.51
C GLN A 30 -18.29 -3.91 -21.27
N ARG A 31 -18.40 -4.83 -22.24
CA ARG A 31 -17.80 -6.17 -22.17
C ARG A 31 -17.59 -6.73 -23.57
N SER A 32 -16.35 -7.04 -23.91
CA SER A 32 -15.99 -7.84 -25.08
C SER A 32 -16.23 -9.34 -24.81
N LEU A 33 -16.13 -10.16 -25.85
CA LEU A 33 -16.22 -11.63 -25.73
C LEU A 33 -15.18 -12.19 -24.72
N GLU A 34 -14.04 -11.52 -24.57
CA GLU A 34 -12.97 -11.87 -23.61
C GLU A 34 -13.17 -11.23 -22.22
N GLY A 35 -14.30 -10.56 -21.97
CA GLY A 35 -14.56 -9.88 -20.71
C GLY A 35 -13.81 -8.55 -20.52
N ARG A 36 -13.11 -8.06 -21.55
CA ARG A 36 -12.41 -6.76 -21.52
C ARG A 36 -13.36 -5.59 -21.82
N MET A 37 -13.11 -4.46 -21.18
CA MET A 37 -13.80 -3.18 -21.38
C MET A 37 -12.96 -2.27 -22.28
N LEU A 38 -13.59 -1.59 -23.23
CA LEU A 38 -12.92 -0.63 -24.12
C LEU A 38 -13.28 0.80 -23.73
N VAL A 39 -12.26 1.59 -23.37
CA VAL A 39 -12.43 2.99 -23.00
C VAL A 39 -11.55 3.85 -23.90
N HIS A 40 -12.20 4.71 -24.68
CA HIS A 40 -11.51 5.74 -25.44
C HIS A 40 -11.20 6.91 -24.53
N VAL A 41 -9.93 7.28 -24.37
CA VAL A 41 -9.51 8.37 -23.48
C VAL A 41 -9.35 9.67 -24.27
N HIS A 42 -8.57 9.62 -25.34
CA HIS A 42 -8.39 10.68 -26.34
C HIS A 42 -7.94 10.06 -27.67
N ASP A 43 -7.76 10.88 -28.73
CA ASP A 43 -7.54 10.42 -30.11
C ASP A 43 -6.41 9.38 -30.28
N ASN A 44 -5.37 9.46 -29.44
CA ASN A 44 -4.19 8.59 -29.51
C ASN A 44 -4.19 7.47 -28.46
N LEU A 45 -5.22 7.35 -27.62
CA LEU A 45 -5.26 6.37 -26.54
C LEU A 45 -6.65 5.76 -26.35
N THR A 46 -6.72 4.45 -26.58
CA THR A 46 -7.87 3.61 -26.23
C THR A 46 -7.38 2.44 -25.39
N LEU A 47 -7.95 2.29 -24.19
CA LEU A 47 -7.57 1.27 -23.22
C LEU A 47 -8.40 0.00 -23.41
N ARG A 48 -7.74 -1.15 -23.27
CA ARG A 48 -8.30 -2.51 -23.32
C ARG A 48 -8.26 -3.15 -21.93
N LEU A 49 -9.16 -2.69 -21.09
CA LEU A 49 -9.15 -2.91 -19.65
C LEU A 49 -9.68 -4.29 -19.27
N ARG A 50 -8.95 -4.99 -18.40
CA ARG A 50 -9.41 -6.21 -17.70
C ARG A 50 -9.43 -5.97 -16.20
N ARG A 51 -10.31 -6.67 -15.47
CA ARG A 51 -10.29 -6.66 -14.00
C ARG A 51 -9.02 -7.30 -13.48
N THR A 52 -8.54 -6.80 -12.34
CA THR A 52 -7.34 -7.30 -11.67
C THR A 52 -7.51 -7.21 -10.15
N THR A 53 -6.73 -8.00 -9.43
CA THR A 53 -6.84 -8.14 -7.96
C THR A 53 -5.46 -7.92 -7.37
N VAL A 54 -5.34 -6.92 -6.49
CA VAL A 54 -4.07 -6.58 -5.84
C VAL A 54 -4.23 -6.40 -4.34
N ALA A 55 -5.39 -5.91 -3.88
CA ALA A 55 -5.66 -5.86 -2.45
C ALA A 55 -5.92 -7.28 -1.91
N ALA A 56 -5.27 -7.64 -0.81
CA ALA A 56 -5.66 -8.81 -0.03
C ALA A 56 -7.12 -8.68 0.40
N ARG A 57 -7.84 -9.80 0.50
CA ARG A 57 -9.27 -9.82 0.84
C ARG A 57 -9.59 -9.03 2.10
N ARG A 58 -8.71 -9.11 3.11
CA ARG A 58 -8.77 -8.33 4.35
C ARG A 58 -7.48 -7.55 4.49
N MET A 59 -7.51 -6.26 4.19
CA MET A 59 -6.37 -5.38 4.41
C MET A 59 -6.31 -4.90 5.84
N ARG A 60 -5.14 -5.00 6.45
CA ARG A 60 -4.90 -4.54 7.82
C ARG A 60 -4.44 -3.09 7.82
N VAL A 61 -5.04 -2.27 8.67
CA VAL A 61 -4.69 -0.85 8.82
C VAL A 61 -4.29 -0.56 10.24
N LEU A 62 -3.02 -0.25 10.46
CA LEU A 62 -2.48 0.16 11.75
C LEU A 62 -2.43 1.68 11.81
N LYS A 63 -2.87 2.24 12.94
CA LYS A 63 -2.77 3.66 13.26
C LYS A 63 -2.48 3.85 14.73
N TYR A 64 -2.00 5.02 15.11
CA TYR A 64 -1.87 5.40 16.50
C TYR A 64 -3.00 6.35 16.88
N ALA A 65 -3.71 6.04 17.96
CA ALA A 65 -4.70 6.92 18.55
C ALA A 65 -4.38 7.07 20.04
N ASN A 66 -4.17 8.31 20.49
CA ASN A 66 -3.81 8.64 21.88
C ASN A 66 -2.59 7.85 22.40
N GLY A 67 -1.57 7.65 21.55
CA GLY A 67 -0.35 6.91 21.92
C GLY A 67 -0.51 5.39 22.02
N ARG A 68 -1.64 4.81 21.57
CA ARG A 68 -1.84 3.36 21.50
C ARG A 68 -2.03 2.88 20.07
N PRO A 69 -1.48 1.69 19.71
CA PRO A 69 -1.70 1.10 18.41
C PRO A 69 -3.16 0.63 18.29
N LEU A 70 -3.81 0.98 17.18
CA LEU A 70 -5.15 0.57 16.81
C LEU A 70 -5.13 -0.10 15.43
N THR A 71 -5.59 -1.34 15.39
CA THR A 71 -5.71 -2.13 14.17
C THR A 71 -7.15 -2.14 13.67
N GLN A 72 -7.36 -1.69 12.44
CA GLN A 72 -8.62 -1.75 11.70
C GLN A 72 -8.47 -2.69 10.50
N PHE A 73 -9.58 -3.23 10.01
CA PHE A 73 -9.59 -4.07 8.80
C PHE A 73 -10.50 -3.46 7.74
N TYR A 74 -10.03 -3.48 6.50
CA TYR A 74 -10.77 -3.03 5.32
C TYR A 74 -10.94 -4.19 4.34
N SER A 75 -12.09 -4.24 3.66
CA SER A 75 -12.30 -5.22 2.60
C SER A 75 -11.46 -4.84 1.37
N GLY A 76 -10.60 -5.73 0.92
CA GLY A 76 -9.87 -5.55 -0.35
C GLY A 76 -10.80 -5.57 -1.56
N GLU A 77 -11.95 -6.24 -1.46
CA GLU A 77 -12.94 -6.30 -2.52
C GLU A 77 -13.50 -4.92 -2.88
N ASP A 78 -13.57 -4.01 -1.91
CA ASP A 78 -13.98 -2.62 -2.17
C ASP A 78 -13.04 -1.88 -3.13
N ILE A 79 -11.78 -2.30 -3.23
CA ILE A 79 -10.80 -1.75 -4.17
C ILE A 79 -10.78 -2.61 -5.45
N ASN A 80 -10.68 -3.93 -5.30
CA ASN A 80 -10.52 -4.86 -6.43
C ASN A 80 -11.73 -4.84 -7.38
N LYS A 81 -12.95 -4.60 -6.88
CA LYS A 81 -14.16 -4.55 -7.72
C LYS A 81 -14.14 -3.44 -8.79
N ASP A 82 -13.37 -2.38 -8.56
CA ASP A 82 -13.28 -1.24 -9.47
C ASP A 82 -11.89 -1.11 -10.11
N LEU A 83 -10.92 -1.99 -9.79
CA LEU A 83 -9.55 -1.93 -10.30
C LEU A 83 -9.41 -2.68 -11.64
N TYR A 84 -8.85 -1.97 -12.63
CA TYR A 84 -8.60 -2.50 -13.96
C TYR A 84 -7.19 -2.20 -14.43
N GLU A 85 -6.73 -2.99 -15.39
CA GLU A 85 -5.43 -2.82 -16.02
C GLU A 85 -5.46 -3.02 -17.55
N ASP A 86 -4.51 -2.39 -18.22
CA ASP A 86 -4.14 -2.68 -19.61
C ASP A 86 -2.65 -3.01 -19.67
N GLU A 87 -2.36 -4.28 -19.93
CA GLU A 87 -1.01 -4.86 -19.96
C GLU A 87 -0.12 -4.22 -21.02
N ARG A 88 -0.69 -3.78 -22.16
CA ARG A 88 0.09 -3.20 -23.25
C ARG A 88 0.37 -1.73 -23.03
N ALA A 89 -0.59 -1.03 -22.43
CA ALA A 89 -0.45 0.38 -22.12
C ALA A 89 0.29 0.63 -20.79
N PHE A 90 0.59 -0.42 -20.01
CA PHE A 90 1.03 -0.31 -18.61
C PHE A 90 0.11 0.55 -17.75
N ALA A 91 -1.20 0.51 -18.03
CA ALA A 91 -2.20 1.31 -17.32
C ALA A 91 -2.81 0.49 -16.17
N THR A 92 -3.02 1.13 -15.04
CA THR A 92 -3.72 0.57 -13.88
C THR A 92 -4.53 1.66 -13.20
N LEU A 93 -5.84 1.50 -13.18
CA LEU A 93 -6.75 2.56 -12.78
C LEU A 93 -8.07 2.02 -12.28
N THR A 94 -8.78 2.82 -11.49
CA THR A 94 -10.17 2.54 -11.17
C THR A 94 -11.10 3.05 -12.26
N VAL A 95 -12.11 2.26 -12.57
CA VAL A 95 -13.19 2.65 -13.48
C VAL A 95 -14.49 2.63 -12.72
N THR A 96 -15.12 3.81 -12.62
CA THR A 96 -16.47 3.94 -12.07
C THR A 96 -17.40 4.46 -13.14
N THR A 97 -18.55 3.81 -13.30
CA THR A 97 -19.57 4.19 -14.28
C THR A 97 -20.79 4.73 -13.53
N ASN A 98 -21.27 5.89 -13.92
CA ASN A 98 -22.53 6.43 -13.43
C ASN A 98 -23.37 6.96 -14.60
N ASN A 99 -24.58 7.45 -14.32
CA ASN A 99 -25.47 8.03 -15.34
C ASN A 99 -24.87 9.22 -16.11
N SER A 100 -23.72 9.76 -15.64
CA SER A 100 -22.99 10.89 -16.23
C SER A 100 -21.76 10.46 -17.03
N GLY A 101 -21.51 9.16 -17.23
CA GLY A 101 -20.39 8.65 -18.01
C GLY A 101 -19.38 7.84 -17.20
N VAL A 102 -18.14 7.77 -17.70
CA VAL A 102 -17.04 7.00 -17.09
C VAL A 102 -16.12 7.95 -16.35
N ALA A 103 -15.81 7.62 -15.10
CA ALA A 103 -14.77 8.27 -14.32
C ALA A 103 -13.58 7.31 -14.15
N LEU A 104 -12.40 7.77 -14.58
CA LEU A 104 -11.13 7.08 -14.51
C LEU A 104 -10.23 7.77 -13.48
N ARG A 105 -9.56 6.99 -12.62
CA ARG A 105 -8.53 7.51 -11.73
C ARG A 105 -7.37 6.52 -11.59
N GLY A 106 -6.14 6.97 -11.79
CA GLY A 106 -4.96 6.13 -11.59
C GLY A 106 -3.85 6.41 -12.60
N ILE A 107 -3.10 5.38 -12.95
CA ILE A 107 -1.93 5.44 -13.84
C ILE A 107 -2.35 5.08 -15.26
N LEU A 108 -2.00 5.96 -16.19
CA LEU A 108 -2.30 5.91 -17.62
C LEU A 108 -1.01 5.60 -18.41
N GLY A 109 -0.33 4.53 -18.03
CA GLY A 109 0.97 4.13 -18.57
C GLY A 109 2.17 4.65 -17.78
N PRO A 110 3.39 4.49 -18.31
CA PRO A 110 4.61 4.73 -17.54
C PRO A 110 4.82 6.16 -17.01
N ASP A 111 4.29 7.14 -17.73
CA ASP A 111 4.63 8.55 -17.52
C ASP A 111 3.42 9.44 -17.25
N HIS A 112 2.22 8.88 -17.20
CA HIS A 112 1.01 9.69 -17.08
C HIS A 112 0.05 9.15 -16.02
N ARG A 113 -0.63 10.05 -15.33
CA ARG A 113 -1.75 9.76 -14.43
C ARG A 113 -2.99 10.51 -14.89
N ILE A 114 -4.15 9.96 -14.58
CA ILE A 114 -5.45 10.52 -14.93
C ILE A 114 -6.33 10.66 -13.69
N GLU A 115 -7.07 11.76 -13.60
CA GLU A 115 -8.08 11.96 -12.56
C GLU A 115 -9.27 12.80 -13.05
N PRO A 116 -10.47 12.61 -12.46
CA PRO A 116 -11.63 13.44 -12.79
C PRO A 116 -11.44 14.88 -12.32
N MET A 117 -11.86 15.86 -13.12
CA MET A 117 -11.77 17.27 -12.74
C MET A 117 -12.92 17.68 -11.78
N PRO A 118 -12.64 18.35 -10.66
CA PRO A 118 -13.66 18.64 -9.63
C PRO A 118 -14.66 19.75 -9.99
N PHE A 119 -14.32 20.67 -10.92
CA PHE A 119 -15.13 21.85 -11.23
C PHE A 119 -15.19 22.15 -12.73
N SER A 120 -15.92 21.35 -13.49
CA SER A 120 -16.20 21.68 -14.88
C SER A 120 -17.66 21.42 -15.22
N GLU A 121 -18.28 22.39 -15.89
CA GLU A 121 -19.57 22.20 -16.53
C GLU A 121 -19.47 20.95 -17.41
N LYS A 122 -20.41 20.01 -17.20
CA LYS A 122 -20.48 18.81 -18.02
C LYS A 122 -20.46 19.23 -19.49
N SER A 123 -19.68 18.53 -20.31
CA SER A 123 -19.73 18.73 -21.76
C SER A 123 -21.17 18.62 -22.27
N VAL A 124 -21.47 19.21 -23.43
CA VAL A 124 -22.81 19.12 -24.06
C VAL A 124 -23.29 17.66 -24.20
N SER A 125 -22.37 16.68 -24.26
CA SER A 125 -22.66 15.25 -24.31
C SER A 125 -22.77 14.56 -22.95
N GLY A 126 -22.70 15.30 -21.83
CA GLY A 126 -22.79 14.78 -20.47
C GLY A 126 -21.51 14.11 -19.93
N ALA A 127 -20.42 14.04 -20.71
CA ALA A 127 -19.19 13.33 -20.34
C ALA A 127 -18.40 14.08 -19.25
N VAL A 128 -17.83 13.31 -18.31
CA VAL A 128 -16.98 13.80 -17.21
C VAL A 128 -15.58 14.15 -17.76
N PRO A 129 -15.14 15.42 -17.66
CA PRO A 129 -13.79 15.80 -18.03
C PRO A 129 -12.75 15.24 -17.05
N HIS A 130 -11.61 14.86 -17.61
CA HIS A 130 -10.46 14.34 -16.88
C HIS A 130 -9.22 15.14 -17.21
N ALA A 131 -8.35 15.31 -16.21
CA ALA A 131 -7.04 15.88 -16.40
C ALA A 131 -6.01 14.73 -16.46
N ILE A 132 -5.16 14.77 -17.48
CA ILE A 132 -4.01 13.87 -17.62
C ILE A 132 -2.75 14.69 -17.31
N TYR A 133 -2.00 14.21 -16.32
CA TYR A 133 -0.76 14.83 -15.88
C TYR A 133 0.41 13.92 -16.21
N LYS A 134 1.55 14.50 -16.54
CA LYS A 134 2.82 13.78 -16.55
C LYS A 134 3.24 13.47 -15.11
N ILE A 135 3.72 12.26 -14.87
CA ILE A 135 4.37 11.87 -13.61
C ILE A 135 5.81 12.38 -13.64
N GLU A 136 6.21 13.13 -12.62
CA GLU A 136 7.58 13.59 -12.51
C GLU A 136 8.49 12.46 -12.01
N HIS A 137 9.50 12.12 -12.80
CA HIS A 137 10.51 11.12 -12.43
C HIS A 137 11.80 11.83 -12.02
N LYS A 138 12.15 11.77 -10.73
CA LYS A 138 13.46 12.22 -10.24
C LYS A 138 14.55 11.26 -10.73
N LYS A 139 15.76 11.77 -11.03
CA LYS A 139 16.89 10.90 -11.43
C LYS A 139 17.42 10.13 -10.22
N MET A 140 17.29 8.80 -10.26
CA MET A 140 17.77 7.87 -9.22
C MET A 140 19.30 7.69 -9.27
N LEU A 141 19.93 7.65 -8.10
CA LEU A 141 21.26 7.10 -7.82
C LEU A 141 21.10 6.22 -6.57
N ASP A 142 20.76 4.95 -6.74
CA ASP A 142 20.50 4.02 -5.62
C ASP A 142 21.71 3.11 -5.30
N LYS A 143 21.70 2.61 -4.07
CA LYS A 143 22.56 1.61 -3.45
C LYS A 143 21.75 0.44 -2.88
N ALA A 144 21.78 -0.70 -3.55
CA ALA A 144 21.34 -1.95 -2.94
C ALA A 144 22.23 -2.40 -1.77
N VAL A 145 21.64 -2.94 -0.69
CA VAL A 145 22.39 -3.50 0.44
C VAL A 145 22.38 -5.03 0.38
N SER A 146 23.54 -5.63 0.11
CA SER A 146 23.72 -7.07 0.36
C SER A 146 23.90 -7.32 1.84
N TYR A 147 23.18 -8.32 2.36
CA TYR A 147 23.34 -8.77 3.74
C TYR A 147 24.71 -9.46 3.91
N LYS A 148 25.47 -9.03 4.93
CA LYS A 148 26.67 -9.76 5.38
C LYS A 148 26.30 -10.50 6.66
N PRO A 149 26.15 -11.83 6.66
CA PRO A 149 25.93 -12.57 7.89
C PRO A 149 27.09 -12.31 8.85
N ILE A 150 26.78 -11.98 10.10
CA ILE A 150 27.76 -12.00 11.19
C ILE A 150 28.17 -13.47 11.37
N ASP A 151 29.47 -13.72 11.47
CA ASP A 151 30.10 -15.05 11.53
C ASP A 151 29.23 -16.12 12.21
N GLY A 152 28.93 -17.19 11.46
CA GLY A 152 28.41 -18.44 11.99
C GLY A 152 26.89 -18.65 12.02
N LYS A 153 26.06 -17.73 11.49
CA LYS A 153 24.58 -17.93 11.40
C LYS A 153 23.98 -17.68 10.02
N ALA A 154 24.71 -17.92 8.93
CA ALA A 154 24.08 -18.15 7.63
C ALA A 154 23.46 -19.56 7.63
N SER A 155 22.33 -19.76 8.31
CA SER A 155 21.61 -21.03 8.28
C SER A 155 20.53 -21.02 7.20
N VAL A 156 20.88 -20.67 5.97
CA VAL A 156 20.24 -21.36 4.84
C VAL A 156 21.06 -22.62 4.66
N SER A 157 20.75 -23.64 5.46
CA SER A 157 21.35 -24.95 5.24
C SER A 157 21.01 -25.39 3.82
N GLU A 158 21.92 -26.02 3.10
CA GLU A 158 21.65 -26.67 1.79
C GLU A 158 20.39 -27.56 1.81
N ARG A 159 19.90 -27.97 2.99
CA ARG A 159 18.67 -28.74 3.18
C ARG A 159 17.38 -27.95 2.93
N THR A 160 17.42 -26.63 2.77
CA THR A 160 16.22 -25.82 2.44
C THR A 160 15.94 -25.79 0.93
N TYR A 161 16.90 -26.20 0.08
CA TYR A 161 16.63 -26.46 -1.33
C TYR A 161 15.83 -27.76 -1.45
N ARG A 162 14.53 -27.70 -1.13
CA ARG A 162 13.59 -28.75 -1.51
C ARG A 162 13.34 -28.61 -3.01
N SER A 163 14.24 -29.15 -3.82
CA SER A 163 14.09 -29.20 -5.29
C SER A 163 12.75 -29.78 -5.73
N ASP A 164 12.09 -30.52 -4.84
CA ASP A 164 10.86 -31.28 -5.10
C ASP A 164 9.60 -30.61 -4.52
N ALA A 165 9.71 -29.43 -3.91
CA ALA A 165 8.54 -28.70 -3.45
C ALA A 165 7.76 -28.15 -4.65
N TYR A 166 6.46 -28.49 -4.76
CA TYR A 166 5.58 -27.91 -5.76
C TYR A 166 5.54 -26.38 -5.61
N VAL A 167 5.95 -25.68 -6.66
CA VAL A 167 5.85 -24.22 -6.76
C VAL A 167 4.57 -23.91 -7.55
N PRO A 168 3.63 -23.15 -6.98
CA PRO A 168 2.42 -22.73 -7.70
C PRO A 168 2.78 -21.95 -8.98
N PRO A 169 1.95 -22.03 -10.05
CA PRO A 169 2.17 -21.24 -11.27
C PRO A 169 2.22 -19.74 -11.02
N VAL A 170 1.50 -19.26 -10.00
CA VAL A 170 1.51 -17.88 -9.51
C VAL A 170 1.83 -17.89 -8.03
N VAL A 171 2.89 -17.21 -7.64
CA VAL A 171 3.25 -16.94 -6.24
C VAL A 171 2.85 -15.52 -5.90
N LYS A 172 1.91 -15.39 -4.95
CA LYS A 172 1.52 -14.10 -4.38
C LYS A 172 2.46 -13.75 -3.22
N VAL A 173 3.04 -12.56 -3.27
CA VAL A 173 3.94 -12.03 -2.25
C VAL A 173 3.22 -10.89 -1.51
N GLU A 174 2.99 -11.06 -0.21
CA GLU A 174 2.30 -10.09 0.62
C GLU A 174 3.19 -8.88 0.95
N ALA A 175 2.72 -7.71 0.57
CA ALA A 175 3.34 -6.42 0.83
C ALA A 175 2.56 -5.64 1.89
N PHE A 176 3.23 -5.27 2.97
CA PHE A 176 2.68 -4.34 3.95
C PHE A 176 3.40 -2.99 3.86
N PHE A 177 2.65 -1.90 3.74
CA PHE A 177 3.24 -0.57 3.58
C PHE A 177 3.28 0.18 4.91
N ILE A 178 4.38 0.89 5.16
CA ILE A 178 4.42 1.93 6.18
C ILE A 178 4.41 3.26 5.44
N LEU A 179 3.45 4.12 5.77
CA LEU A 179 3.42 5.49 5.27
C LEU A 179 3.85 6.38 6.44
N ASP A 180 4.87 7.21 6.24
CA ASP A 180 5.25 8.20 7.24
C ASP A 180 4.31 9.40 7.26
N GLU A 181 4.46 10.26 8.26
CA GLU A 181 3.60 11.43 8.46
C GLU A 181 3.59 12.38 7.25
N GLN A 182 4.74 12.59 6.61
CA GLN A 182 4.82 13.48 5.46
C GLN A 182 4.09 12.92 4.23
N HIS A 183 4.09 11.59 4.07
CA HIS A 183 3.35 10.91 3.02
C HIS A 183 1.85 10.88 3.32
N HIS A 184 1.45 10.34 4.47
CA HIS A 184 0.04 10.04 4.70
C HIS A 184 -0.83 11.24 5.03
N LYS A 185 -0.25 12.37 5.48
CA LYS A 185 -0.99 13.63 5.70
C LYS A 185 -1.69 14.14 4.44
N HIS A 186 -1.25 13.72 3.25
CA HIS A 186 -1.91 14.05 1.99
C HIS A 186 -3.32 13.42 1.88
N PHE A 187 -3.50 12.21 2.44
CA PHE A 187 -4.74 11.47 2.29
C PHE A 187 -5.73 11.80 3.41
N VAL A 188 -6.74 12.60 3.09
CA VAL A 188 -7.87 12.88 3.99
C VAL A 188 -8.60 11.59 4.40
N HIS A 189 -8.74 10.65 3.46
CA HIS A 189 -9.42 9.37 3.68
C HIS A 189 -8.45 8.19 3.55
N LYS A 190 -8.38 7.35 4.57
CA LYS A 190 -7.53 6.13 4.60
C LYS A 190 -7.80 5.19 3.43
N ARG A 191 -9.06 5.07 3.02
CA ARG A 191 -9.46 4.27 1.85
C ARG A 191 -8.75 4.75 0.57
N HIS A 192 -8.48 6.06 0.45
CA HIS A 192 -7.74 6.60 -0.69
C HIS A 192 -6.27 6.21 -0.66
N ALA A 193 -5.62 6.21 0.51
CA ALA A 193 -4.25 5.72 0.64
C ALA A 193 -4.13 4.23 0.29
N LEU A 194 -5.07 3.39 0.76
CA LEU A 194 -5.11 1.96 0.41
C LEU A 194 -5.26 1.74 -1.10
N TRP A 195 -6.17 2.47 -1.74
CA TRP A 195 -6.33 2.45 -3.19
C TRP A 195 -5.04 2.87 -3.90
N TYR A 196 -4.40 3.94 -3.45
CA TYR A 196 -3.17 4.46 -4.04
C TYR A 196 -2.04 3.41 -3.96
N MET A 197 -1.88 2.72 -2.82
CA MET A 197 -0.95 1.59 -2.65
C MET A 197 -1.24 0.43 -3.60
N CYS A 198 -2.52 0.10 -3.81
CA CYS A 198 -2.92 -0.97 -4.73
C CYS A 198 -2.62 -0.60 -6.18
N VAL A 199 -2.84 0.66 -6.58
CA VAL A 199 -2.51 1.16 -7.92
C VAL A 199 -0.99 1.16 -8.16
N MET A 200 -0.20 1.63 -7.20
CA MET A 200 1.28 1.57 -7.27
C MET A 200 1.78 0.13 -7.37
N SER A 201 1.31 -0.74 -6.47
CA SER A 201 1.68 -2.17 -6.47
C SER A 201 1.25 -2.88 -7.75
N ASN A 202 0.09 -2.55 -8.31
CA ASN A 202 -0.33 -3.15 -9.57
C ASN A 202 0.53 -2.68 -10.76
N SER A 203 1.02 -1.43 -10.71
CA SER A 203 1.97 -0.94 -11.72
C SER A 203 3.27 -1.76 -11.69
N ALA A 204 3.75 -2.14 -10.51
CA ALA A 204 4.86 -3.08 -10.39
C ALA A 204 4.47 -4.48 -10.90
N ASN A 205 3.26 -4.98 -10.59
CA ASN A 205 2.77 -6.27 -11.10
C ASN A 205 2.71 -6.37 -12.62
N LEU A 206 2.34 -5.27 -13.31
CA LEU A 206 2.35 -5.22 -14.77
C LEU A 206 3.73 -5.50 -15.37
N ARG A 207 4.80 -5.14 -14.65
CA ARG A 207 6.19 -5.41 -15.04
C ARG A 207 6.64 -6.80 -14.58
N LEU A 208 6.24 -7.20 -13.37
CA LEU A 208 6.50 -8.55 -12.84
C LEU A 208 5.79 -9.65 -13.63
N ALA A 209 4.74 -9.33 -14.40
CA ALA A 209 4.03 -10.28 -15.26
C ALA A 209 4.92 -10.99 -16.30
N ALA A 210 6.12 -10.47 -16.56
CA ALA A 210 7.15 -11.10 -17.39
C ALA A 210 7.83 -12.32 -16.73
N THR A 211 7.70 -12.49 -15.40
CA THR A 211 8.10 -13.72 -14.70
C THR A 211 7.19 -14.88 -15.13
N SER A 212 7.69 -16.11 -15.05
CA SER A 212 6.99 -17.29 -15.56
C SER A 212 7.23 -18.55 -14.74
N TYR A 213 8.32 -18.63 -13.98
CA TYR A 213 8.67 -19.83 -13.23
C TYR A 213 9.16 -19.52 -11.79
N PRO A 214 8.27 -19.06 -10.89
CA PRO A 214 6.84 -18.84 -11.08
C PRO A 214 6.51 -17.44 -11.60
N LYS A 215 5.24 -17.19 -11.97
CA LYS A 215 4.73 -15.82 -12.03
C LYS A 215 4.72 -15.24 -10.61
N ILE A 216 5.28 -14.06 -10.43
CA ILE A 216 5.32 -13.35 -9.14
C ILE A 216 4.29 -12.22 -9.18
N GLN A 217 3.46 -12.13 -8.16
CA GLN A 217 2.44 -11.09 -8.02
C GLN A 217 2.47 -10.51 -6.60
N ILE A 218 2.62 -9.20 -6.49
CA ILE A 218 2.50 -8.48 -5.23
C ILE A 218 1.01 -8.40 -4.85
N MET A 219 0.72 -8.71 -3.59
CA MET A 219 -0.59 -8.53 -2.97
C MET A 219 -0.47 -7.59 -1.77
N VAL A 220 -1.23 -6.49 -1.76
CA VAL A 220 -1.21 -5.52 -0.67
C VAL A 220 -2.00 -6.06 0.52
N SER A 221 -1.30 -6.42 1.60
CA SER A 221 -1.90 -7.00 2.81
C SER A 221 -2.30 -5.93 3.84
N GLY A 222 -1.70 -4.74 3.80
CA GLY A 222 -2.05 -3.69 4.74
C GLY A 222 -1.18 -2.44 4.68
N VAL A 223 -1.52 -1.49 5.56
CA VAL A 223 -0.85 -0.20 5.70
C VAL A 223 -0.73 0.19 7.18
N GLU A 224 0.41 0.73 7.60
CA GLU A 224 0.57 1.50 8.81
C GLU A 224 0.63 3.01 8.50
N PHE A 225 -0.23 3.79 9.15
CA PHE A 225 -0.16 5.24 9.18
C PHE A 225 0.71 5.66 10.36
N ASN A 226 2.01 5.82 10.12
CA ASN A 226 2.99 6.03 11.16
C ASN A 226 3.13 7.52 11.53
N THR A 227 3.25 7.81 12.83
CA THR A 227 3.46 9.17 13.37
C THR A 227 4.61 9.24 14.37
N GLU A 228 5.29 8.12 14.61
CA GLU A 228 6.33 7.99 15.64
C GLU A 228 7.75 7.96 15.08
N ASP A 229 7.87 7.70 13.77
CA ASP A 229 9.10 7.73 12.96
C ASP A 229 10.37 7.14 13.60
N ALA A 230 10.22 6.14 14.48
CA ALA A 230 11.31 5.53 15.24
C ALA A 230 12.42 4.90 14.37
N TYR A 231 12.10 4.62 13.10
CA TYR A 231 13.04 4.15 12.09
C TYR A 231 13.82 5.26 11.38
N ALA A 232 13.42 6.53 11.52
CA ALA A 232 14.00 7.64 10.80
C ALA A 232 15.43 7.96 11.28
N ASP A 233 16.33 8.20 10.34
CA ASP A 233 17.67 8.73 10.62
C ASP A 233 17.90 10.04 9.89
N ARG A 234 17.55 11.15 10.55
CA ARG A 234 17.55 12.47 9.91
C ARG A 234 18.83 13.25 10.12
N LYS A 235 19.26 13.95 9.08
CA LYS A 235 20.34 14.95 9.16
C LYS A 235 19.99 16.14 8.27
N GLN A 236 19.94 17.33 8.87
CA GLN A 236 19.66 18.59 8.16
C GLN A 236 18.35 18.58 7.35
N GLY A 237 17.31 17.91 7.85
CA GLY A 237 16.00 17.86 7.18
C GLY A 237 15.88 16.81 6.08
N TYR A 238 16.92 16.02 5.83
CA TYR A 238 16.88 14.87 4.92
C TYR A 238 16.94 13.57 5.69
N LEU A 239 16.31 12.54 5.15
CA LEU A 239 16.30 11.19 5.70
C LEU A 239 17.45 10.37 5.12
N TYR A 240 18.35 9.87 5.97
CA TYR A 240 19.49 9.09 5.52
C TYR A 240 19.06 7.68 5.16
N ASP A 241 19.16 7.30 3.89
CA ASP A 241 18.71 6.02 3.35
C ASP A 241 19.23 4.81 4.17
N ARG A 242 20.55 4.71 4.33
CA ARG A 242 21.22 3.57 4.96
C ARG A 242 21.03 3.55 6.47
N GLY A 243 20.98 4.71 7.12
CA GLY A 243 20.69 4.79 8.55
C GLY A 243 19.26 4.35 8.84
N THR A 244 18.33 4.82 8.01
CA THR A 244 16.90 4.56 8.13
C THR A 244 16.57 3.11 7.85
N ILE A 245 17.06 2.51 6.76
CA ILE A 245 16.72 1.11 6.42
C ILE A 245 17.18 0.11 7.50
N ASN A 246 18.31 0.35 8.17
CA ASN A 246 18.79 -0.51 9.26
C ASN A 246 17.89 -0.42 10.51
N LYS A 247 17.44 0.79 10.86
CA LYS A 247 16.47 0.98 11.96
C LYS A 247 15.10 0.42 11.56
N LEU A 248 14.68 0.62 10.31
CA LEU A 248 13.43 0.11 9.74
C LEU A 248 13.38 -1.41 9.79
N GLN A 249 14.47 -2.11 9.46
CA GLN A 249 14.56 -3.56 9.62
C GLN A 249 14.20 -3.98 11.05
N THR A 250 14.85 -3.37 12.04
CA THR A 250 14.64 -3.72 13.45
C THR A 250 13.21 -3.42 13.88
N TYR A 251 12.70 -2.25 13.47
CA TYR A 251 11.33 -1.82 13.71
C TYR A 251 10.30 -2.78 13.13
N ALA A 252 10.44 -3.13 11.85
CA ALA A 252 9.50 -3.98 11.15
C ALA A 252 9.55 -5.44 11.63
N TYR A 253 10.74 -5.96 11.90
CA TYR A 253 10.89 -7.32 12.43
C TYR A 253 10.24 -7.48 13.81
N ALA A 254 10.40 -6.48 14.70
CA ALA A 254 9.77 -6.50 16.02
C ALA A 254 8.23 -6.47 15.96
N ARG A 255 7.65 -5.95 14.87
CA ARG A 255 6.21 -5.76 14.66
C ARG A 255 5.62 -6.71 13.62
N LYS A 256 6.38 -7.72 13.19
CA LYS A 256 5.98 -8.62 12.08
C LYS A 256 4.60 -9.24 12.32
N SER A 257 4.31 -9.68 13.54
CA SER A 257 3.00 -10.21 13.94
C SER A 257 1.88 -9.17 13.86
N ASP A 258 2.16 -7.93 14.22
CA ASP A 258 1.20 -6.82 14.22
C ASP A 258 0.79 -6.48 12.78
N TYR A 259 1.69 -6.67 11.82
CA TYR A 259 1.44 -6.52 10.38
C TYR A 259 0.72 -7.71 9.74
N GLY A 260 0.66 -8.85 10.43
CA GLY A 260 0.04 -10.08 9.91
C GLY A 260 1.01 -11.04 9.28
N ASN A 261 2.30 -10.88 9.58
CA ASN A 261 3.41 -11.64 9.02
C ASN A 261 3.54 -11.51 7.50
N PRO A 262 3.56 -10.28 6.94
CA PRO A 262 3.75 -10.09 5.51
C PRO A 262 5.13 -10.61 5.05
N ASP A 263 5.24 -10.86 3.75
CA ASP A 263 6.47 -11.35 3.13
C ASP A 263 7.53 -10.26 3.03
N PHE A 264 7.11 -9.01 2.86
CA PHE A 264 7.97 -7.82 3.00
C PHE A 264 7.19 -6.59 3.48
N VAL A 265 7.95 -5.64 4.05
CA VAL A 265 7.47 -4.33 4.46
C VAL A 265 8.13 -3.25 3.61
N TYR A 266 7.37 -2.26 3.17
CA TYR A 266 7.91 -1.15 2.38
C TYR A 266 7.52 0.21 2.97
N LEU A 267 8.52 1.05 3.27
CA LEU A 267 8.29 2.41 3.74
C LEU A 267 8.19 3.37 2.55
N LEU A 268 7.06 4.05 2.42
CA LEU A 268 6.92 5.21 1.54
C LEU A 268 7.02 6.49 2.36
N THR A 269 7.96 7.34 1.98
CA THR A 269 8.23 8.61 2.64
C THR A 269 7.91 9.78 1.73
N GLY A 270 7.29 10.81 2.31
CA GLY A 270 7.14 12.12 1.67
C GLY A 270 8.34 13.05 1.91
N GLU A 271 9.36 12.59 2.63
CA GLU A 271 10.60 13.34 2.88
C GLU A 271 11.63 13.10 1.77
N ASP A 272 12.52 14.07 1.55
CA ASP A 272 13.66 13.87 0.67
C ASP A 272 14.71 12.97 1.35
N LEU A 273 15.07 11.89 0.69
CA LEU A 273 16.16 10.99 1.04
C LEU A 273 17.49 11.58 0.58
N TYR A 274 18.54 11.21 1.31
CA TYR A 274 19.89 11.36 0.82
C TYR A 274 20.67 10.07 1.03
N THR A 275 21.61 9.83 0.13
CA THR A 275 22.57 8.75 0.19
C THR A 275 23.99 9.28 0.21
N SER A 276 24.95 8.45 0.61
CA SER A 276 26.37 8.73 0.43
C SER A 276 26.87 7.95 -0.78
N TYR A 277 27.23 8.58 -1.90
CA TYR A 277 27.82 7.90 -3.06
C TYR A 277 29.26 8.35 -3.27
N GLY A 278 30.21 7.41 -3.35
CA GLY A 278 31.63 7.73 -3.53
C GLY A 278 32.25 8.62 -2.44
N GLY A 279 31.67 8.63 -1.23
CA GLY A 279 32.09 9.51 -0.13
C GLY A 279 31.37 10.86 -0.07
N TYR A 280 30.55 11.21 -1.06
CA TYR A 280 29.78 12.45 -1.12
C TYR A 280 28.30 12.22 -0.80
N LEU A 281 27.64 13.20 -0.17
CA LEU A 281 26.20 13.15 0.07
C LEU A 281 25.43 13.62 -1.17
N THR A 282 24.35 12.93 -1.54
CA THR A 282 23.49 13.27 -2.69
C THR A 282 22.03 12.94 -2.40
N ALA A 283 21.11 13.81 -2.84
CA ALA A 283 19.66 13.62 -2.74
C ALA A 283 19.07 12.72 -3.84
N ALA A 284 19.90 11.99 -4.55
CA ALA A 284 19.47 11.07 -5.61
C ALA A 284 19.22 9.63 -5.10
N GLY A 285 19.45 9.36 -3.82
CA GLY A 285 19.15 8.07 -3.17
C GLY A 285 17.67 7.90 -2.89
N LEU A 286 16.84 7.95 -3.93
CA LEU A 286 15.38 8.00 -3.86
C LEU A 286 14.75 6.70 -3.32
N GLY A 287 15.52 5.64 -3.15
CA GLY A 287 15.10 4.37 -2.54
C GLY A 287 16.30 3.57 -2.06
N ILE A 288 16.04 2.53 -1.27
CA ILE A 288 17.00 1.51 -0.86
C ILE A 288 16.27 0.25 -0.37
N ALA A 289 16.80 -0.92 -0.69
CA ALA A 289 16.32 -2.20 -0.20
C ALA A 289 17.44 -3.21 0.12
N PHE A 290 17.12 -4.18 0.97
CA PHE A 290 17.95 -5.37 1.14
C PHE A 290 17.69 -6.36 0.00
N VAL A 291 18.76 -6.81 -0.65
CA VAL A 291 18.67 -7.78 -1.75
C VAL A 291 18.22 -9.14 -1.22
N ALA A 292 17.29 -9.77 -1.94
CA ALA A 292 16.73 -11.08 -1.65
C ALA A 292 16.17 -11.19 -0.23
N SER A 293 15.58 -10.12 0.29
CA SER A 293 15.10 -10.06 1.67
C SER A 293 13.68 -10.55 1.87
N VAL A 294 12.95 -10.90 0.79
CA VAL A 294 11.58 -11.45 0.88
C VAL A 294 11.55 -12.66 1.84
N CYS A 295 10.63 -12.63 2.80
CA CYS A 295 10.44 -13.63 3.86
C CYS A 295 11.63 -13.84 4.81
N GLU A 296 12.64 -12.99 4.78
CA GLU A 296 13.76 -12.99 5.72
C GLU A 296 13.54 -12.05 6.91
N SER A 297 14.50 -12.02 7.84
CA SER A 297 14.52 -11.01 8.92
C SER A 297 14.86 -9.60 8.45
N THR A 298 15.38 -9.44 7.22
CA THR A 298 15.77 -8.18 6.59
C THR A 298 14.72 -7.63 5.61
N PHE A 299 13.53 -8.23 5.55
CA PHE A 299 12.38 -8.03 4.65
C PHE A 299 11.83 -6.59 4.51
N VAL A 300 12.69 -5.60 4.31
CA VAL A 300 12.34 -4.19 4.23
C VAL A 300 12.95 -3.50 3.01
N GLY A 301 12.22 -2.54 2.47
CA GLY A 301 12.72 -1.50 1.56
C GLY A 301 12.09 -0.15 1.89
N LEU A 302 12.64 0.92 1.35
CA LEU A 302 12.06 2.26 1.47
C LEU A 302 12.27 3.07 0.19
N GLY A 303 11.40 4.04 -0.05
CA GLY A 303 11.51 4.96 -1.18
C GLY A 303 10.69 6.21 -1.03
N GLU A 304 11.10 7.26 -1.74
CA GLU A 304 10.39 8.52 -1.84
C GLU A 304 9.14 8.39 -2.71
N ASP A 305 8.07 9.04 -2.28
CA ASP A 305 6.90 9.29 -3.12
C ASP A 305 6.23 10.61 -2.72
N GLU A 306 5.87 11.40 -3.72
CA GLU A 306 4.98 12.54 -3.54
C GLU A 306 3.54 12.03 -3.59
N ALA A 307 2.96 11.84 -2.40
CA ALA A 307 1.65 11.24 -2.23
C ALA A 307 0.59 11.86 -3.16
N GLY A 308 -0.14 10.99 -3.88
CA GLY A 308 -1.17 11.37 -4.85
C GLY A 308 -0.66 11.59 -6.27
N LEU A 309 0.66 11.66 -6.49
CA LEU A 309 1.26 11.95 -7.80
C LEU A 309 1.94 10.75 -8.47
N PHE A 310 2.10 9.63 -7.76
CA PHE A 310 2.74 8.39 -8.22
C PHE A 310 4.22 8.55 -8.61
N THR A 311 4.92 9.54 -8.07
CA THR A 311 6.33 9.82 -8.41
C THR A 311 7.27 8.72 -7.90
N GLY A 312 6.91 8.00 -6.84
CA GLY A 312 7.65 6.85 -6.32
C GLY A 312 7.37 5.53 -7.02
N MET A 313 6.55 5.50 -8.08
CA MET A 313 6.14 4.26 -8.75
C MET A 313 7.33 3.44 -9.28
N HIS A 314 8.26 4.11 -9.97
CA HIS A 314 9.43 3.43 -10.54
C HIS A 314 10.37 2.96 -9.42
N THR A 315 10.62 3.81 -8.42
CA THR A 315 11.40 3.48 -7.22
C THR A 315 10.85 2.26 -6.51
N LEU A 316 9.55 2.22 -6.21
CA LEU A 316 8.90 1.08 -5.59
C LEU A 316 9.15 -0.20 -6.41
N THR A 317 8.99 -0.13 -7.72
CA THR A 317 9.21 -1.28 -8.61
C THR A 317 10.67 -1.77 -8.56
N HIS A 318 11.63 -0.83 -8.59
CA HIS A 318 13.06 -1.13 -8.51
C HIS A 318 13.43 -1.78 -7.18
N GLU A 319 13.02 -1.17 -6.06
CA GLU A 319 13.36 -1.65 -4.73
C GLU A 319 12.67 -2.97 -4.39
N VAL A 320 11.41 -3.17 -4.83
CA VAL A 320 10.75 -4.48 -4.67
C VAL A 320 11.46 -5.55 -5.49
N CYS A 321 12.03 -5.22 -6.64
CA CYS A 321 12.84 -6.16 -7.42
C CYS A 321 14.11 -6.58 -6.65
N HIS A 322 14.74 -5.66 -5.91
CA HIS A 322 15.80 -6.00 -4.96
C HIS A 322 15.31 -6.94 -3.85
N ILE A 323 14.19 -6.63 -3.19
CA ILE A 323 13.60 -7.47 -2.14
C ILE A 323 13.34 -8.90 -2.66
N LEU A 324 12.83 -9.02 -3.90
CA LEU A 324 12.56 -10.28 -4.57
C LEU A 324 13.82 -11.01 -5.04
N GLY A 325 14.99 -10.36 -5.06
CA GLY A 325 16.28 -11.01 -5.27
C GLY A 325 17.13 -10.51 -6.42
N ALA A 326 16.65 -9.57 -7.26
CA ALA A 326 17.48 -9.07 -8.34
C ALA A 326 18.60 -8.16 -7.80
N ARG A 327 19.81 -8.30 -8.34
CA ARG A 327 20.83 -7.24 -8.26
C ARG A 327 20.73 -6.33 -9.47
N HIS A 328 21.38 -5.17 -9.39
CA HIS A 328 21.59 -4.28 -10.52
C HIS A 328 22.15 -5.01 -11.72
N ASP A 329 21.72 -4.65 -12.93
CA ASP A 329 22.24 -5.26 -14.16
C ASP A 329 23.77 -5.08 -14.26
N GLY A 330 24.47 -6.12 -14.71
CA GLY A 330 25.94 -6.15 -14.79
C GLY A 330 26.64 -6.61 -13.51
N SER A 331 25.89 -6.93 -12.45
CA SER A 331 26.45 -7.38 -11.18
C SER A 331 26.84 -8.86 -11.16
N ASP A 332 27.89 -9.19 -10.42
CA ASP A 332 28.19 -10.58 -10.05
C ASP A 332 27.09 -11.14 -9.11
N PRO A 333 26.97 -12.48 -9.01
CA PRO A 333 26.09 -13.16 -8.04
C PRO A 333 26.21 -12.62 -6.61
N ASP A 334 25.11 -12.66 -5.85
CA ASP A 334 25.19 -12.37 -4.41
C ASP A 334 25.87 -13.54 -3.68
N ALA A 335 27.05 -13.28 -3.14
CA ALA A 335 27.86 -14.29 -2.45
C ALA A 335 27.20 -14.84 -1.18
N SER A 336 26.23 -14.13 -0.60
CA SER A 336 25.48 -14.60 0.59
C SER A 336 24.41 -15.64 0.25
N ILE A 337 24.11 -15.85 -1.04
CA ILE A 337 23.03 -16.73 -1.51
C ILE A 337 23.62 -17.80 -2.43
N PRO A 338 23.82 -19.04 -1.93
CA PRO A 338 24.33 -20.13 -2.74
C PRO A 338 23.50 -20.36 -4.02
N GLY A 339 24.15 -20.40 -5.18
CA GLY A 339 23.50 -20.64 -6.47
C GLY A 339 22.81 -19.43 -7.10
N HIS A 340 22.91 -18.25 -6.48
CA HIS A 340 22.34 -17.02 -7.05
C HIS A 340 22.88 -16.75 -8.46
N PRO A 341 22.02 -16.47 -9.46
CA PRO A 341 22.47 -16.44 -10.85
C PRO A 341 23.23 -15.16 -11.23
N GLY A 342 23.02 -14.05 -10.49
CA GLY A 342 23.62 -12.75 -10.81
C GLY A 342 23.08 -12.16 -12.13
N SER A 343 23.73 -11.09 -12.60
CA SER A 343 23.27 -10.30 -13.75
C SER A 343 24.38 -9.82 -14.68
N LYS A 344 25.59 -10.37 -14.57
CA LYS A 344 26.77 -9.99 -15.38
C LYS A 344 26.53 -10.02 -16.89
N ASN A 345 25.63 -10.88 -17.36
CA ASN A 345 25.30 -11.04 -18.78
C ASN A 345 24.23 -10.03 -19.28
N CYS A 346 23.68 -9.20 -18.40
CA CYS A 346 22.77 -8.11 -18.75
C CYS A 346 23.52 -6.80 -18.48
N PRO A 347 24.04 -6.11 -19.52
CA PRO A 347 24.76 -4.86 -19.35
C PRO A 347 23.95 -3.78 -18.62
N TRP A 348 24.58 -3.10 -17.66
CA TRP A 348 23.99 -1.94 -16.98
C TRP A 348 23.47 -0.88 -17.96
N ASP A 349 24.22 -0.65 -19.05
CA ASP A 349 23.88 0.36 -20.05
C ASP A 349 22.68 -0.02 -20.91
N ASP A 350 22.15 -1.24 -20.87
CA ASP A 350 20.92 -1.59 -21.62
C ASP A 350 19.68 -0.89 -21.07
N GLY A 351 19.76 -0.40 -19.83
CA GLY A 351 18.82 0.57 -19.29
C GLY A 351 17.46 0.00 -18.88
N PHE A 352 17.42 -1.27 -18.49
CA PHE A 352 16.26 -1.90 -17.87
C PHE A 352 16.00 -1.33 -16.46
N ILE A 353 14.88 -1.70 -15.82
CA ILE A 353 14.48 -1.15 -14.51
C ILE A 353 15.60 -1.25 -13.47
N MET A 354 16.41 -2.30 -13.48
CA MET A 354 17.54 -2.48 -12.55
C MET A 354 18.80 -1.69 -12.93
N SER A 355 18.65 -0.65 -13.75
CA SER A 355 19.64 0.36 -14.14
C SER A 355 19.02 1.76 -14.11
N TYR A 356 19.80 2.76 -13.71
CA TYR A 356 19.37 4.17 -13.77
C TYR A 356 19.50 4.78 -15.17
N VAL A 357 20.08 4.04 -16.12
CA VAL A 357 20.22 4.49 -17.51
C VAL A 357 18.87 4.39 -18.19
N ASN A 358 18.17 5.51 -18.35
CA ASN A 358 16.94 5.51 -19.12
C ASN A 358 17.24 5.67 -20.63
N LYS A 359 17.15 4.56 -21.37
CA LYS A 359 17.25 4.50 -22.85
C LYS A 359 15.88 4.43 -23.54
N GLY A 360 14.79 4.74 -22.82
CA GLY A 360 13.43 4.70 -23.33
C GLY A 360 12.70 3.40 -22.93
N PRO A 361 12.13 2.63 -23.86
CA PRO A 361 11.20 1.53 -23.54
C PRO A 361 11.74 0.49 -22.56
N ASN A 362 13.02 0.12 -22.66
CA ASN A 362 13.65 -0.85 -21.76
C ASN A 362 13.50 -0.46 -20.28
N HIS A 363 13.46 0.83 -19.97
CA HIS A 363 13.34 1.33 -18.59
C HIS A 363 11.98 1.02 -17.94
N GLN A 364 11.06 0.42 -18.71
CA GLN A 364 9.77 -0.07 -18.24
C GLN A 364 9.71 -1.60 -18.14
N GLU A 365 10.82 -2.29 -18.41
CA GLU A 365 10.91 -3.75 -18.42
C GLU A 365 12.06 -4.23 -17.54
N PHE A 366 11.97 -5.50 -17.12
CA PHE A 366 13.06 -6.18 -16.43
C PHE A 366 13.95 -6.89 -17.46
N SER A 367 15.27 -6.89 -17.21
CA SER A 367 16.16 -7.75 -17.97
C SER A 367 15.85 -9.22 -17.66
N TRP A 368 16.18 -10.12 -18.59
CA TRP A 368 16.03 -11.55 -18.35
C TRP A 368 16.89 -12.04 -17.15
N CYS A 369 17.97 -11.33 -16.82
CA CYS A 369 18.76 -11.61 -15.62
C CYS A 369 18.00 -11.25 -14.35
N SER A 370 17.32 -10.09 -14.29
CA SER A 370 16.50 -9.70 -13.14
C SER A 370 15.36 -10.69 -12.91
N LEU A 371 14.65 -11.08 -13.98
CA LEU A 371 13.57 -12.08 -13.92
C LEU A 371 14.07 -13.41 -13.34
N ARG A 372 15.19 -13.93 -13.86
CA ARG A 372 15.78 -15.19 -13.39
C ARG A 372 16.23 -15.15 -11.93
N GLN A 373 16.76 -14.02 -11.47
CA GLN A 373 17.17 -13.83 -10.06
C GLN A 373 15.95 -13.85 -9.13
N MET A 374 14.88 -13.12 -9.49
CA MET A 374 13.65 -13.10 -8.69
C MET A 374 12.98 -14.48 -8.62
N GLU A 375 12.86 -15.16 -9.76
CA GLU A 375 12.32 -16.52 -9.83
C GLU A 375 13.15 -17.51 -8.98
N PHE A 376 14.48 -17.40 -9.02
CA PHE A 376 15.37 -18.21 -8.21
C PHE A 376 15.16 -17.97 -6.72
N VAL A 377 15.17 -16.72 -6.27
CA VAL A 377 15.05 -16.36 -4.85
C VAL A 377 13.66 -16.71 -4.32
N VAL A 378 12.58 -16.40 -5.05
CA VAL A 378 11.24 -16.81 -4.64
C VAL A 378 11.21 -18.32 -4.49
N ARG A 379 11.65 -19.12 -5.46
CA ARG A 379 11.68 -20.59 -5.29
C ARG A 379 12.51 -21.07 -4.10
N LEU A 380 13.64 -20.41 -3.84
CA LEU A 380 14.51 -20.71 -2.71
C LEU A 380 13.80 -20.49 -1.36
N ARG A 381 12.90 -19.51 -1.24
CA ARG A 381 12.18 -19.24 0.03
C ARG A 381 11.23 -20.34 0.45
N GLY A 382 10.75 -21.14 -0.49
CA GLY A 382 9.89 -22.28 -0.21
C GLY A 382 8.47 -21.91 0.27
N PRO A 383 7.60 -22.93 0.42
CA PRO A 383 6.18 -22.73 0.72
C PRO A 383 5.88 -21.94 1.99
N ASP A 384 6.79 -21.89 2.96
CA ASP A 384 6.61 -21.11 4.19
C ASP A 384 6.55 -19.59 3.91
N CYS A 385 7.02 -19.16 2.74
CA CYS A 385 6.98 -17.77 2.29
C CYS A 385 5.73 -17.41 1.48
N TRP A 386 5.02 -18.36 0.86
CA TRP A 386 3.86 -18.03 0.00
C TRP A 386 2.58 -18.82 0.33
N LYS A 387 2.59 -19.57 1.44
CA LYS A 387 1.36 -20.18 1.98
C LYS A 387 0.68 -19.20 2.92
N HIS A 388 -0.34 -18.54 2.40
CA HIS A 388 -1.17 -17.60 3.15
C HIS A 388 -2.34 -18.36 3.80
N GLY A 389 -2.42 -18.37 5.13
CA GLY A 389 -3.43 -19.14 5.88
C GLY A 389 -4.86 -18.60 5.81
N ASP A 390 -5.04 -17.40 5.24
CA ASP A 390 -6.30 -16.66 5.23
C ASP A 390 -7.13 -16.83 3.94
N GLU A 391 -6.66 -17.59 2.93
CA GLU A 391 -7.46 -17.87 1.72
C GLU A 391 -8.52 -18.97 1.97
N ASP A 392 -8.30 -19.91 2.90
CA ASP A 392 -9.16 -21.11 3.08
C ASP A 392 -10.20 -20.99 4.21
N ASN A 393 -10.04 -20.08 5.17
CA ASN A 393 -10.97 -19.91 6.29
C ASN A 393 -11.71 -18.57 6.20
N VAL A 394 -12.61 -18.46 5.23
CA VAL A 394 -13.41 -17.25 5.05
C VAL A 394 -14.88 -17.50 5.32
N VAL A 395 -15.42 -16.75 6.29
CA VAL A 395 -16.86 -16.46 6.33
C VAL A 395 -17.09 -15.20 5.50
N GLU A 396 -17.74 -15.39 4.35
CA GLU A 396 -18.19 -14.30 3.51
C GLU A 396 -19.17 -13.39 4.24
N HIS A 397 -19.17 -12.10 3.89
CA HIS A 397 -20.14 -11.13 4.42
C HIS A 397 -20.06 -10.86 5.93
N VAL A 398 -18.92 -11.13 6.58
CA VAL A 398 -18.68 -10.81 8.00
C VAL A 398 -17.77 -9.59 8.11
N TYR A 399 -18.32 -8.51 8.67
CA TYR A 399 -17.63 -7.22 8.85
C TYR A 399 -17.26 -6.99 10.32
N PRO A 400 -16.31 -6.09 10.65
CA PRO A 400 -15.83 -5.92 12.02
C PRO A 400 -16.94 -5.64 13.06
N GLY A 401 -17.98 -4.88 12.69
CA GLY A 401 -19.14 -4.64 13.56
C GLY A 401 -20.07 -5.84 13.76
N MET A 402 -19.94 -6.88 12.94
CA MET A 402 -20.62 -8.18 13.09
C MET A 402 -19.77 -9.16 13.91
N ALA A 403 -18.43 -9.08 13.80
CA ALA A 403 -17.50 -10.01 14.42
C ALA A 403 -17.08 -9.61 15.85
N VAL A 404 -17.02 -8.30 16.14
CA VAL A 404 -16.57 -7.78 17.44
C VAL A 404 -17.78 -7.46 18.32
N SER A 405 -17.86 -8.12 19.48
CA SER A 405 -18.91 -7.80 20.46
C SER A 405 -18.74 -6.38 20.99
N MET A 406 -19.86 -5.68 21.26
CA MET A 406 -19.80 -4.31 21.78
C MET A 406 -19.13 -4.21 23.14
N LYS A 407 -19.19 -5.26 23.96
CA LYS A 407 -18.39 -5.36 25.19
C LYS A 407 -16.90 -5.30 24.89
N ASN A 408 -16.41 -6.07 23.92
CA ASN A 408 -14.98 -6.08 23.57
C ASN A 408 -14.54 -4.74 22.94
N PHE A 409 -15.36 -4.18 22.05
CA PHE A 409 -15.17 -2.85 21.49
C PHE A 409 -15.07 -1.77 22.60
N CYS A 410 -16.03 -1.75 23.53
CA CYS A 410 -16.03 -0.79 24.63
C CYS A 410 -14.88 -1.01 25.61
N MET A 411 -14.54 -2.25 25.97
CA MET A 411 -13.40 -2.54 26.84
C MET A 411 -12.04 -2.23 26.17
N HIS A 412 -11.99 -2.20 24.84
CA HIS A 412 -10.82 -1.72 24.10
C HIS A 412 -10.65 -0.20 24.18
N ILE A 413 -11.76 0.56 24.11
CA ILE A 413 -11.78 2.04 24.24
C ILE A 413 -11.39 2.50 25.65
N TYR A 414 -11.59 1.67 26.67
CA TYR A 414 -11.23 2.03 28.03
C TYR A 414 -9.69 2.11 28.20
N GLN A 415 -9.17 3.34 28.27
CA GLN A 415 -7.75 3.70 28.15
C GLN A 415 -6.98 3.80 29.49
N GLU A 416 -7.55 3.49 30.65
CA GLU A 416 -6.84 3.61 31.95
C GLU A 416 -6.09 2.33 32.37
N ASP A 417 -5.03 2.49 33.21
CA ASP A 417 -4.06 1.45 33.60
C ASP A 417 -4.62 0.36 34.54
N ASP A 418 -5.86 0.49 35.02
CA ASP A 418 -6.49 -0.47 35.93
C ASP A 418 -7.79 -1.06 35.35
N LYS A 419 -7.64 -1.90 34.31
CA LYS A 419 -8.76 -2.65 33.71
C LYS A 419 -9.42 -3.65 34.67
N ASN A 420 -8.81 -3.93 35.82
CA ASN A 420 -9.30 -4.94 36.78
C ASN A 420 -10.47 -4.43 37.64
N ASN A 421 -10.69 -3.12 37.70
CA ASN A 421 -11.69 -2.47 38.54
C ASN A 421 -12.85 -1.85 37.75
N VAL A 422 -13.02 -2.23 36.49
CA VAL A 422 -13.97 -1.60 35.57
C VAL A 422 -14.80 -2.65 34.85
N GLU A 423 -16.11 -2.50 34.93
CA GLU A 423 -17.08 -3.37 34.27
C GLU A 423 -17.83 -2.61 33.17
N PHE A 424 -17.93 -3.20 31.99
CA PHE A 424 -18.80 -2.71 30.93
C PHE A 424 -20.27 -2.79 31.38
N ASP A 425 -20.99 -1.67 31.32
CA ASP A 425 -22.39 -1.57 31.73
C ASP A 425 -23.32 -1.68 30.50
N ASN A 426 -23.25 -0.70 29.60
CA ASN A 426 -24.03 -0.68 28.36
C ASN A 426 -23.40 0.20 27.29
N TYR A 427 -24.04 0.25 26.12
CA TYR A 427 -23.65 1.13 25.04
C TYR A 427 -24.88 1.70 24.34
N THR A 428 -24.68 2.81 23.63
CA THR A 428 -25.66 3.37 22.69
C THR A 428 -24.95 3.73 21.40
N VAL A 429 -25.63 3.62 20.26
CA VAL A 429 -25.10 4.04 18.95
C VAL A 429 -25.90 5.24 18.49
N ASN A 430 -25.22 6.35 18.21
CA ASN A 430 -25.85 7.53 17.67
C ASN A 430 -26.06 7.32 16.14
N PRO A 431 -27.30 7.24 15.63
CA PRO A 431 -27.56 6.95 14.22
C PRO A 431 -27.14 8.09 13.28
N ASP A 432 -27.11 9.34 13.75
CA ASP A 432 -26.74 10.50 12.92
C ASP A 432 -25.24 10.60 12.70
N THR A 433 -24.44 10.01 13.59
CA THR A 433 -22.98 10.16 13.60
C THR A 433 -22.22 8.84 13.59
N CYS A 434 -22.92 7.71 13.74
CA CYS A 434 -22.34 6.39 13.94
C CYS A 434 -21.25 6.35 15.02
N LYS A 435 -21.44 7.11 16.10
CA LYS A 435 -20.60 7.05 17.30
C LYS A 435 -21.19 6.09 18.32
N VAL A 436 -20.36 5.19 18.83
CA VAL A 436 -20.73 4.29 19.91
C VAL A 436 -20.33 4.94 21.23
N LYS A 437 -21.31 5.16 22.09
CA LYS A 437 -21.15 5.66 23.45
C LYS A 437 -21.17 4.50 24.42
N CYS A 438 -20.00 4.15 24.94
CA CYS A 438 -19.77 3.07 25.89
C CYS A 438 -19.87 3.58 27.33
N ARG A 439 -20.63 2.89 28.18
CA ARG A 439 -20.77 3.17 29.62
C ARG A 439 -20.12 2.07 30.46
N TYR A 440 -19.48 2.47 31.55
CA TYR A 440 -18.73 1.59 32.44
C TYR A 440 -19.07 1.87 33.89
N LYS A 441 -18.91 0.88 34.76
CA LYS A 441 -18.92 0.98 36.23
C LYS A 441 -17.50 0.80 36.75
N LYS A 442 -16.95 1.80 37.43
CA LYS A 442 -15.62 1.77 38.06
C LYS A 442 -15.79 1.57 39.57
N TYR A 443 -15.12 0.55 40.10
CA TYR A 443 -15.13 0.20 41.52
C TYR A 443 -13.82 0.69 42.16
N GLU A 444 -13.88 1.65 43.07
CA GLU A 444 -12.70 2.01 43.87
C GLU A 444 -12.54 1.06 45.05
N SER A 445 -11.34 0.51 45.25
CA SER A 445 -11.02 -0.23 46.48
C SER A 445 -10.52 0.76 47.55
N HIS A 446 -11.41 1.19 48.45
CA HIS A 446 -10.98 1.81 49.71
C HIS A 446 -10.89 0.74 50.79
N TYR A 447 -9.79 0.74 51.56
CA TYR A 447 -9.43 -0.31 52.52
C TYR A 447 -10.45 -0.53 53.66
N TYR A 448 -11.51 0.29 53.75
CA TYR A 448 -12.50 0.22 54.84
C TYR A 448 -13.98 0.29 54.45
N TYR A 449 -14.37 0.61 53.20
CA TYR A 449 -15.78 0.60 52.75
C TYR A 449 -15.91 0.34 51.24
N ARG A 450 -16.93 -0.42 50.83
CA ARG A 450 -17.30 -0.62 49.41
C ARG A 450 -18.18 0.55 48.97
N SER A 451 -17.61 1.54 48.29
CA SER A 451 -18.37 2.66 47.71
C SER A 451 -19.21 2.19 46.52
N GLU A 452 -20.32 2.89 46.22
CA GLU A 452 -21.06 2.64 44.98
C GLU A 452 -20.18 2.88 43.75
N PRO A 453 -20.30 2.06 42.69
CA PRO A 453 -19.47 2.20 41.51
C PRO A 453 -19.75 3.51 40.77
N MET A 454 -18.69 4.21 40.39
CA MET A 454 -18.80 5.42 39.58
C MET A 454 -19.13 5.06 38.13
N THR A 455 -20.13 5.71 37.55
CA THR A 455 -20.45 5.54 36.13
C THR A 455 -19.55 6.42 35.27
N MET A 456 -18.88 5.82 34.29
CA MET A 456 -18.03 6.50 33.31
C MET A 456 -18.55 6.30 31.90
N THR A 457 -18.16 7.19 30.98
CA THR A 457 -18.57 7.10 29.59
C THR A 457 -17.44 7.51 28.64
N ARG A 458 -17.34 6.81 27.50
CA ARG A 458 -16.42 7.11 26.38
C ARG A 458 -17.16 6.95 25.06
N GLU A 459 -16.72 7.68 24.05
CA GLU A 459 -17.30 7.64 22.70
C GLU A 459 -16.20 7.38 21.68
N ASP A 460 -16.46 6.53 20.69
CA ASP A 460 -15.57 6.29 19.54
C ASP A 460 -16.42 5.98 18.29
N GLU A 461 -15.79 5.96 17.12
CA GLU A 461 -16.44 5.58 15.85
C GLU A 461 -16.87 4.12 15.86
N ALA A 462 -18.12 3.86 15.45
CA ALA A 462 -18.62 2.50 15.27
C ALA A 462 -17.79 1.77 14.20
N LEU A 463 -17.64 0.47 14.39
CA LEU A 463 -17.08 -0.40 13.36
C LEU A 463 -18.07 -0.51 12.19
N ASP A 464 -17.56 -0.70 10.97
CA ASP A 464 -18.41 -0.96 9.81
C ASP A 464 -19.27 -2.22 10.09
N HIS A 465 -20.56 -2.13 9.78
CA HIS A 465 -21.66 -3.05 10.10
C HIS A 465 -22.10 -3.12 11.58
N THR A 466 -21.70 -2.19 12.45
CA THR A 466 -22.32 -2.09 13.78
C THR A 466 -23.78 -1.66 13.65
N PRO A 467 -24.76 -2.35 14.27
CA PRO A 467 -26.16 -1.97 14.21
C PRO A 467 -26.41 -0.56 14.77
N CYS A 468 -27.12 0.27 14.00
CA CYS A 468 -27.49 1.65 14.39
C CYS A 468 -29.01 1.89 14.33
N GLY A 469 -29.78 0.89 13.91
CA GLY A 469 -31.24 0.93 13.86
C GLY A 469 -31.81 -0.39 13.33
N LYS A 470 -33.14 -0.47 13.15
CA LYS A 470 -33.79 -1.66 12.58
C LYS A 470 -33.38 -1.82 11.11
N ASN A 471 -32.72 -2.92 10.77
CA ASN A 471 -32.14 -3.19 9.44
C ASN A 471 -31.15 -2.11 8.96
N MET A 472 -30.54 -1.38 9.89
CA MET A 472 -29.62 -0.29 9.59
C MET A 472 -28.30 -0.54 10.31
N VAL A 473 -27.20 -0.35 9.60
CA VAL A 473 -25.86 -0.52 10.12
C VAL A 473 -24.98 0.68 9.78
N CYS A 474 -23.99 0.92 10.62
CA CYS A 474 -22.97 1.94 10.39
C CYS A 474 -22.04 1.50 9.26
N MET A 475 -21.96 2.31 8.21
CA MET A 475 -21.00 2.12 7.12
C MET A 475 -20.41 3.48 6.77
N GLN A 476 -19.09 3.61 6.89
CA GLN A 476 -18.39 4.87 6.61
C GLN A 476 -18.93 6.04 7.47
N SER A 477 -19.12 5.79 8.77
CA SER A 477 -19.62 6.77 9.76
C SER A 477 -21.03 7.32 9.48
N ILE A 478 -21.82 6.62 8.67
CA ILE A 478 -23.21 6.97 8.37
C ILE A 478 -24.09 5.73 8.61
N CYS A 479 -25.22 5.90 9.29
CA CYS A 479 -26.19 4.84 9.48
C CYS A 479 -26.99 4.66 8.17
N LYS A 480 -26.86 3.49 7.53
CA LYS A 480 -27.49 3.18 6.24
C LYS A 480 -28.16 1.80 6.29
N GLU A 481 -29.03 1.54 5.32
CA GLU A 481 -29.69 0.24 5.21
C GLU A 481 -28.65 -0.89 5.07
N GLN A 482 -28.84 -1.97 5.83
CA GLN A 482 -27.95 -3.12 5.81
C GLN A 482 -28.00 -3.81 4.45
N PRO A 483 -26.84 -4.01 3.77
CA PRO A 483 -26.76 -4.74 2.52
C PRO A 483 -27.37 -6.13 2.66
N ARG A 484 -28.12 -6.57 1.64
CA ARG A 484 -28.88 -7.84 1.68
C ARG A 484 -27.96 -9.04 1.91
N GLU A 485 -26.78 -8.99 1.32
CA GLU A 485 -25.74 -10.02 1.39
C GLU A 485 -25.21 -10.23 2.81
N THR A 486 -25.47 -9.29 3.72
CA THR A 486 -25.01 -9.32 5.12
C THR A 486 -26.14 -9.48 6.13
N ARG A 487 -27.39 -9.64 5.67
CA ARG A 487 -28.53 -9.94 6.55
C ARG A 487 -28.49 -11.42 6.86
N PHE A 488 -28.61 -11.78 8.14
CA PHE A 488 -28.89 -13.16 8.50
C PHE A 488 -30.28 -13.50 7.97
N GLU A 489 -30.38 -14.42 7.00
CA GLU A 489 -31.65 -15.06 6.69
C GLU A 489 -32.02 -15.88 7.93
N GLU A 490 -33.11 -15.51 8.59
CA GLU A 490 -33.75 -16.43 9.52
C GLU A 490 -34.21 -17.61 8.67
N ASP A 491 -33.55 -18.76 8.84
CA ASP A 491 -34.07 -20.04 8.38
C ASP A 491 -35.50 -20.16 8.89
N ASN A 492 -36.47 -19.99 7.98
CA ASN A 492 -37.86 -20.28 8.28
C ASN A 492 -37.95 -21.79 8.52
N GLU A 493 -38.06 -22.18 9.79
CA GLU A 493 -38.59 -23.49 10.18
C GLU A 493 -39.95 -23.65 9.49
N VAL A 494 -39.94 -24.51 8.47
CA VAL A 494 -41.12 -25.01 7.78
C VAL A 494 -41.96 -25.75 8.82
N SER A 495 -43.21 -25.32 8.94
CA SER A 495 -44.28 -25.96 9.72
C SER A 495 -44.67 -27.32 9.15
#